data_AF-A0A250VN17-F1
#
_entry.id   AF-A0A250VN17-F1
#
_cell.length_a   1.000
_cell.length_b   1.000
_cell.length_c   1.000
_cell.angle_alpha   90.00
_cell.angle_beta   90.00
_cell.angle_gamma   90.00
#
_symmetry.space_group_name_H-M   'P 1'
#
loop_
_entity.id
_entity.type
_entity.pdbx_description
1 polymer ?
#
loop_
_entity_poly.entity_id
_entity_poly.type
_entity_poly.pdbx_seq_one_letter_code
_entity_poly.pdbx_strand_id
1 'polypeptide(L)'
;MTKLVSFPSGGAGEDLDWFATAALFDDVAAFILRHVTDEYAKRGVTAGAASGYVFIGDLPEPDQMNVLTALRDEFPDHVDSVIYPPDVTSRMEDAEIFVARAKSLAHMASESIALRDASGAIPEGKG
;
A
#
# COMPACT_ATOMS: atom_id res chain seq x y z
N MET A 1 -11.10 -1.35 -15.30
CA MET A 1 -10.61 -0.02 -14.83
C MET A 1 -9.44 -0.29 -13.91
N THR A 2 -8.31 0.39 -14.11
CA THR A 2 -7.12 0.24 -13.26
C THR A 2 -7.32 1.03 -11.98
N LYS A 3 -6.97 0.44 -10.84
CA LYS A 3 -7.08 1.03 -9.50
C LYS A 3 -5.69 1.40 -8.97
N LEU A 4 -5.60 2.37 -8.07
CA LEU A 4 -4.34 2.98 -7.62
C LEU A 4 -4.17 2.91 -6.11
N VAL A 5 -3.00 2.47 -5.64
CA VAL A 5 -2.51 2.72 -4.29
C VAL A 5 -1.26 3.59 -4.41
N SER A 6 -1.29 4.79 -3.84
CA SER A 6 -0.19 5.75 -3.92
C SER A 6 0.51 5.87 -2.57
N PHE A 7 1.84 5.82 -2.60
CA PHE A 7 2.70 5.84 -1.43
C PHE A 7 3.46 7.16 -1.37
N PRO A 8 3.62 7.75 -0.18
CA PRO A 8 4.39 8.98 -0.04
C PRO A 8 5.85 8.72 -0.42
N SER A 9 6.38 9.53 -1.33
CA SER A 9 7.83 9.65 -1.49
C SER A 9 8.33 10.76 -0.55
N GLY A 10 9.42 10.53 0.18
CA GLY A 10 9.94 11.54 1.12
C GLY A 10 10.25 12.88 0.42
N GLY A 11 9.79 14.00 0.97
CA GLY A 11 10.11 15.34 0.48
C GLY A 11 9.27 15.80 -0.73
N ALA A 12 9.93 16.43 -1.72
CA ALA A 12 9.31 16.97 -2.95
C ALA A 12 9.36 15.98 -4.14
N GLY A 13 9.52 14.67 -3.86
CA GLY A 13 9.53 13.62 -4.87
C GLY A 13 8.13 13.35 -5.44
N GLU A 14 8.09 12.61 -6.55
CA GLU A 14 6.84 12.05 -7.08
C GLU A 14 6.43 10.85 -6.23
N ASP A 15 5.15 10.76 -5.85
CA ASP A 15 4.61 9.61 -5.11
C ASP A 15 4.84 8.29 -5.86
N LEU A 16 5.01 7.20 -5.11
CA LEU A 16 5.19 5.88 -5.71
C LEU A 16 3.81 5.28 -5.97
N ASP A 17 3.44 5.11 -7.23
CA ASP A 17 2.12 4.64 -7.64
C ASP A 17 2.09 3.14 -7.96
N TRP A 18 1.25 2.40 -7.25
CA TRP A 18 1.00 0.98 -7.48
C TRP A 18 -0.37 0.76 -8.11
N PHE A 19 -0.38 0.11 -9.27
CA PHE A 19 -1.60 -0.14 -10.03
C PHE A 19 -2.04 -1.60 -9.96
N ALA A 20 -3.35 -1.85 -9.89
CA ALA A 20 -3.93 -3.20 -9.93
C ALA A 20 -5.28 -3.29 -10.63
N THR A 21 -5.72 -4.54 -10.84
CA THR A 21 -7.10 -4.86 -11.21
C THR A 21 -8.03 -4.65 -10.01
N ALA A 22 -9.34 -4.56 -10.27
CA ALA A 22 -10.33 -4.31 -9.21
C ALA A 22 -10.27 -5.34 -8.08
N ALA A 23 -10.23 -6.63 -8.39
CA ALA A 23 -10.23 -7.70 -7.37
C ALA A 23 -9.03 -7.58 -6.42
N LEU A 24 -7.81 -7.54 -6.96
CA LEU A 24 -6.60 -7.42 -6.15
C LEU A 24 -6.56 -6.09 -5.37
N PHE A 25 -7.05 -5.00 -5.97
CA PHE A 25 -7.14 -3.72 -5.30
C PHE A 25 -8.09 -3.76 -4.10
N ASP A 26 -9.24 -4.41 -4.22
CA ASP A 26 -10.22 -4.50 -3.13
C ASP A 26 -9.64 -5.28 -1.94
N ASP A 27 -8.89 -6.36 -2.20
CA ASP A 27 -8.17 -7.12 -1.16
C ASP A 27 -7.09 -6.26 -0.46
N VAL A 28 -6.32 -5.50 -1.24
CA VAL A 28 -5.30 -4.57 -0.73
C VAL A 28 -5.94 -3.46 0.09
N ALA A 29 -7.03 -2.86 -0.37
CA ALA A 29 -7.73 -1.80 0.35
C ALA A 29 -8.31 -2.31 1.67
N ALA A 30 -8.86 -3.54 1.68
CA ALA A 30 -9.33 -4.19 2.90
C ALA A 30 -8.19 -4.53 3.87
N PHE A 31 -7.01 -4.89 3.35
CA PHE A 31 -5.80 -5.01 4.17
C PHE A 31 -5.41 -3.67 4.80
N ILE A 32 -5.26 -2.60 4.01
CA ILE A 32 -4.91 -1.26 4.50
C ILE A 32 -5.88 -0.80 5.59
N LEU A 33 -7.19 -0.92 5.38
CA LEU A 33 -8.22 -0.51 6.33
C LEU A 33 -8.11 -1.18 7.71
N ARG A 34 -7.58 -2.42 7.79
CA ARG A 34 -7.38 -3.13 9.06
C ARG A 34 -6.29 -2.50 9.93
N HIS A 35 -5.35 -1.78 9.30
CA HIS A 35 -4.21 -1.15 9.99
C HIS A 35 -4.39 0.35 10.21
N VAL A 36 -5.49 0.94 9.72
CA VAL A 36 -5.89 2.31 10.07
C VAL A 36 -6.69 2.26 11.36
N THR A 37 -6.31 3.04 12.37
CA THR A 37 -7.01 3.09 13.66
C THR A 37 -7.93 4.29 13.77
N ASP A 38 -7.58 5.41 13.13
CA ASP A 38 -8.39 6.62 13.11
C ASP A 38 -9.68 6.45 12.29
N GLU A 39 -10.82 6.70 12.93
CA GLU A 39 -12.14 6.50 12.33
C GLU A 39 -12.45 7.48 11.18
N TYR A 40 -11.85 8.67 11.19
CA TYR A 40 -12.02 9.62 10.10
C TYR A 40 -11.18 9.21 8.88
N ALA A 41 -9.94 8.79 9.11
CA ALA A 41 -9.05 8.24 8.10
C ALA A 41 -9.65 6.97 7.46
N LYS A 42 -10.23 6.06 8.24
CA LYS A 42 -10.96 4.88 7.72
C LYS A 42 -12.06 5.26 6.73
N ARG A 43 -12.84 6.31 7.03
CA ARG A 43 -13.89 6.80 6.12
C ARG A 43 -13.28 7.36 4.84
N GLY A 44 -12.18 8.11 4.95
CA GLY A 44 -11.41 8.61 3.81
C GLY A 44 -10.93 7.49 2.90
N VAL A 45 -10.25 6.48 3.47
CA VAL A 45 -9.77 5.31 2.73
C VAL A 45 -10.93 4.53 2.10
N THR A 46 -12.04 4.34 2.83
CA THR A 46 -13.22 3.64 2.31
C THR A 46 -13.83 4.37 1.10
N ALA A 47 -14.00 5.69 1.20
CA ALA A 47 -14.53 6.51 0.12
C ALA A 47 -13.59 6.54 -1.09
N GLY A 48 -12.28 6.61 -0.83
CA GLY A 48 -11.25 6.52 -1.87
C GLY A 48 -11.27 5.17 -2.57
N ALA A 49 -11.30 4.06 -1.82
CA ALA A 49 -11.32 2.71 -2.36
C ALA A 49 -12.54 2.47 -3.27
N ALA A 50 -13.72 2.93 -2.85
CA ALA A 50 -14.93 2.88 -3.67
C ALA A 50 -14.75 3.61 -5.01
N SER A 51 -14.04 4.74 -5.00
CA SER A 51 -13.71 5.54 -6.20
C SER A 51 -12.50 4.99 -6.97
N GLY A 52 -11.72 4.10 -6.36
CA GLY A 52 -10.64 3.34 -6.95
C GLY A 52 -9.22 3.83 -6.68
N TYR A 53 -9.04 4.59 -5.60
CA TYR A 53 -7.75 5.10 -5.17
C TYR A 53 -7.57 4.98 -3.65
N VAL A 54 -6.34 4.72 -3.20
CA VAL A 54 -5.95 4.84 -1.79
C VAL A 54 -4.65 5.63 -1.73
N PHE A 55 -4.66 6.77 -1.03
CA PHE A 55 -3.47 7.59 -0.81
C PHE A 55 -2.96 7.34 0.62
N ILE A 56 -1.87 6.59 0.74
CA ILE A 56 -1.25 6.31 2.05
C ILE A 56 -0.61 7.59 2.62
N GLY A 57 -0.20 8.51 1.74
CA GLY A 57 0.29 9.86 2.07
C GLY A 57 -0.65 10.68 2.94
N ASP A 58 -1.97 10.52 2.73
CA ASP A 58 -3.01 11.31 3.40
C ASP A 58 -3.39 10.77 4.79
N LEU A 59 -2.85 9.61 5.18
CA LEU A 59 -3.10 9.05 6.50
C LEU A 59 -2.36 9.85 7.57
N PRO A 60 -3.00 10.13 8.73
CA PRO A 60 -2.30 10.73 9.85
C PRO A 60 -1.28 9.74 10.46
N GLU A 61 -0.28 10.27 11.14
CA GLU A 61 0.52 9.46 12.07
C GLU A 61 -0.32 9.07 13.29
N PRO A 62 -0.18 7.83 13.82
CA PRO A 62 0.76 6.78 13.42
C PRO A 62 0.25 5.83 12.33
N ASP A 63 -0.99 6.00 11.85
CA ASP A 63 -1.65 5.07 10.92
C ASP A 63 -0.88 4.91 9.61
N GLN A 64 -0.31 6.00 9.09
CA GLN A 64 0.55 5.94 7.91
C GLN A 64 1.71 4.96 8.09
N MET A 65 2.48 5.08 9.19
CA MET A 65 3.60 4.18 9.46
C MET A 65 3.14 2.75 9.76
N ASN A 66 2.01 2.58 10.44
CA ASN A 66 1.42 1.26 10.70
C ASN A 66 1.08 0.55 9.38
N VAL A 67 0.43 1.25 8.45
CA VAL A 67 0.08 0.71 7.12
C VAL A 67 1.33 0.37 6.31
N LEU A 68 2.31 1.28 6.23
CA LEU A 68 3.55 1.02 5.49
C LEU A 68 4.31 -0.20 6.06
N THR A 69 4.41 -0.29 7.38
CA THR A 69 5.07 -1.42 8.05
C THR A 69 4.33 -2.74 7.79
N ALA A 70 3.00 -2.75 7.93
CA ALA A 70 2.19 -3.94 7.66
C ALA A 70 2.26 -4.37 6.18
N LEU A 71 2.27 -3.42 5.24
CA LEU A 71 2.46 -3.71 3.81
C LEU A 71 3.83 -4.33 3.51
N ARG A 72 4.87 -3.91 4.23
CA ARG A 72 6.22 -4.47 4.10
C ARG A 72 6.32 -5.87 4.70
N ASP A 73 5.87 -6.02 5.94
CA ASP A 73 6.22 -7.17 6.78
C ASP A 73 5.15 -8.27 6.78
N GLU A 74 3.87 -7.91 6.68
CA GLU A 74 2.75 -8.85 6.86
C GLU A 74 2.03 -9.18 5.55
N PHE A 75 1.95 -8.21 4.62
CA PHE A 75 1.22 -8.39 3.37
C PHE A 75 1.74 -9.52 2.48
N PRO A 76 3.06 -9.78 2.34
CA PRO A 76 3.55 -10.91 1.55
C PRO A 76 3.00 -12.26 2.03
N ASP A 77 2.94 -12.47 3.35
CA ASP A 77 2.38 -13.68 3.96
C ASP A 77 0.85 -13.71 3.82
N HIS A 78 0.20 -12.55 3.89
CA HIS A 78 -1.24 -12.43 3.64
C HIS A 78 -1.62 -12.81 2.20
N VAL A 79 -0.79 -12.43 1.22
CA VAL A 79 -0.97 -12.84 -0.18
C VAL A 79 -0.96 -14.36 -0.30
N ASP A 80 0.01 -15.03 0.34
CA ASP A 80 0.16 -16.49 0.24
C ASP A 80 -0.88 -17.29 1.02
N SER A 81 -1.52 -16.69 2.03
CA SER A 81 -2.44 -17.39 2.93
C SER A 81 -3.92 -17.07 2.72
N VAL A 82 -4.24 -15.89 2.16
CA VAL A 82 -5.62 -15.40 2.05
C VAL A 82 -5.98 -15.02 0.61
N ILE A 83 -5.09 -14.32 -0.11
CA ILE A 83 -5.40 -13.83 -1.46
C ILE A 83 -5.16 -14.94 -2.50
N TYR A 84 -4.17 -15.79 -2.28
CA TYR A 84 -3.80 -16.88 -3.18
C TYR A 84 -3.90 -18.27 -2.50
N PRO A 85 -4.42 -19.30 -3.19
CA PRO A 85 -5.10 -19.23 -4.47
C PRO A 85 -6.43 -18.48 -4.36
N PRO A 86 -6.83 -17.69 -5.38
CA PRO A 86 -8.08 -16.95 -5.32
C PRO A 86 -9.28 -17.91 -5.26
N ASP A 87 -10.28 -17.58 -4.46
CA ASP A 87 -11.55 -18.34 -4.39
C ASP A 87 -12.26 -18.43 -5.76
N VAL A 88 -12.03 -17.44 -6.64
CA VAL A 88 -12.54 -17.44 -8.01
C VAL A 88 -11.49 -18.01 -8.97
N THR A 89 -11.45 -19.33 -9.06
CA THR A 89 -10.49 -20.12 -9.85
C THR A 89 -10.62 -19.99 -11.37
N SER A 90 -11.57 -19.20 -11.90
CA SER A 90 -11.98 -19.36 -13.30
C SER A 90 -11.08 -18.73 -14.38
N ARG A 91 -10.14 -17.81 -14.09
CA ARG A 91 -9.32 -17.15 -15.14
C ARG A 91 -7.97 -16.55 -14.68
N MET A 92 -7.22 -17.17 -13.77
CA MET A 92 -5.82 -16.75 -13.54
C MET A 92 -4.89 -17.64 -14.36
N GLU A 93 -4.76 -17.34 -15.65
CA GLU A 93 -3.83 -18.02 -16.55
C GLU A 93 -2.36 -17.83 -16.10
N ASP A 94 -2.06 -16.75 -15.34
CA ASP A 94 -0.74 -16.47 -14.77
C ASP A 94 -0.82 -16.13 -13.26
N ALA A 95 -1.00 -17.17 -12.46
CA ALA A 95 -0.99 -17.07 -10.99
C ALA A 95 0.30 -16.44 -10.44
N GLU A 96 1.45 -16.76 -11.03
CA GLU A 96 2.76 -16.25 -10.60
C GLU A 96 2.88 -14.74 -10.81
N ILE A 97 2.39 -14.22 -11.94
CA ILE A 97 2.43 -12.77 -12.23
C ILE A 97 1.53 -12.01 -11.25
N PHE A 98 0.37 -12.56 -10.91
CA PHE A 98 -0.52 -11.98 -9.92
C PHE A 98 0.14 -11.90 -8.54
N VAL A 99 0.72 -13.00 -8.06
CA VAL A 99 1.40 -13.05 -6.74
C VAL A 99 2.60 -12.11 -6.73
N ALA A 100 3.40 -12.09 -7.80
CA ALA A 100 4.54 -11.18 -7.93
C ALA A 100 4.10 -9.70 -7.89
N ARG A 101 3.01 -9.36 -8.60
CA ARG A 101 2.46 -8.00 -8.59
C ARG A 101 1.90 -7.61 -7.22
N ALA A 102 1.19 -8.51 -6.55
CA ALA A 102 0.70 -8.28 -5.19
C ALA A 102 1.88 -8.03 -4.23
N LYS A 103 2.90 -8.88 -4.26
CA LYS A 103 4.08 -8.75 -3.38
C LYS A 103 4.95 -7.53 -3.70
N SER A 104 4.84 -6.92 -4.88
CA SER A 104 5.57 -5.68 -5.18
C SER A 104 5.14 -4.51 -4.30
N LEU A 105 3.94 -4.54 -3.68
CA LEU A 105 3.52 -3.56 -2.66
C LEU A 105 4.51 -3.49 -1.48
N ALA A 106 5.03 -4.62 -1.03
CA ALA A 106 5.96 -4.67 0.09
C ALA A 106 7.29 -3.97 -0.24
N HIS A 107 7.72 -4.07 -1.50
CA HIS A 107 8.90 -3.35 -1.99
C HIS A 107 8.65 -1.84 -2.01
N MET A 108 7.51 -1.39 -2.55
CA MET A 108 7.15 0.04 -2.56
C MET A 108 6.96 0.62 -1.16
N ALA A 109 6.40 -0.15 -0.22
CA ALA A 109 6.31 0.24 1.18
C ALA A 109 7.70 0.40 1.81
N SER A 110 8.61 -0.53 1.53
CA SER A 110 10.02 -0.44 1.99
C SER A 110 10.71 0.81 1.45
N GLU A 111 10.52 1.11 0.16
CA GLU A 111 11.09 2.29 -0.48
C GLU A 111 10.52 3.59 0.10
N SER A 112 9.20 3.65 0.29
CA SER A 112 8.52 4.79 0.92
C SER A 112 9.06 5.07 2.33
N ILE A 113 9.24 4.03 3.15
CA ILE A 113 9.86 4.15 4.49
C ILE A 113 11.30 4.69 4.38
N ALA A 114 12.12 4.12 3.49
CA ALA A 114 13.51 4.52 3.33
C ALA A 114 13.65 5.98 2.86
N LEU A 115 12.80 6.42 1.92
CA LEU A 115 12.77 7.80 1.43
C LEU A 115 12.39 8.79 2.55
N ARG A 116 11.46 8.39 3.42
CA ARG A 116 11.05 9.19 4.57
C ARG A 116 12.17 9.32 5.60
N ASP A 117 12.85 8.23 5.93
CA ASP A 117 14.00 8.23 6.85
C ASP A 117 15.13 9.12 6.30
N ALA A 118 15.39 9.04 4.99
CA ALA A 118 16.38 9.90 4.32
C ALA A 118 15.98 11.39 4.36
N SER A 119 14.69 11.72 4.20
CA SER A 119 14.19 13.10 4.26
C SER A 119 14.20 13.67 5.68
N GLY A 120 14.06 12.84 6.71
CA GLY A 120 14.19 13.25 8.12
C GLY A 120 15.64 13.38 8.60
N ALA A 121 16.61 12.85 7.85
CA ALA A 121 18.02 12.77 8.22
C ALA A 121 18.89 13.94 7.73
N ILE A 122 18.34 15.06 7.23
CA ILE A 122 19.16 16.24 6.92
C ILE A 122 19.76 16.78 8.23
N PRO A 123 21.08 16.66 8.47
CA PRO A 123 21.69 17.32 9.59
C PRO A 123 21.69 18.81 9.27
N GLU A 124 21.27 19.67 10.21
CA GLU A 124 21.61 21.09 10.17
C GLU A 124 23.14 21.22 10.24
N GLY A 125 23.79 21.12 9.09
CA GLY A 125 25.20 21.41 8.91
C GLY A 125 25.40 22.91 9.03
N LYS A 126 25.78 23.36 10.23
CA LYS A 126 26.43 24.66 10.41
C LYS A 126 27.72 24.69 9.58
N GLY A 127 27.85 25.71 8.75
CA GLY A 127 29.08 26.10 8.05
C GLY A 127 28.95 27.49 7.47
#